data_AF-A0A059XSU2-F1
#
_entry.id   AF-A0A059XSU2-F1
#
_cell.length_a   1.000
_cell.length_b   1.000
_cell.length_c   1.000
_cell.angle_alpha   90.00
_cell.angle_beta   90.00
_cell.angle_gamma   90.00
#
_symmetry.space_group_name_H-M   'P 1'
#
loop_
_entity.id
_entity.type
_entity.pdbx_description
1 polymer ?
#
loop_
_entity_poly.entity_id
_entity_poly.type
_entity_poly.pdbx_seq_one_letter_code
_entity_poly.pdbx_strand_id
1 'polypeptide(L)'
;MRKLHFDLESRPIHIGSCHLVLPNPLFSNVGHHFDADRTRMHIRLMPFPGADLSTLSIILREFRPGGMGQVHSCSLDNNVVTVSFGYDPYKLGWDVVCSQRGVLFSLGPSMFIRSVHFNLGIVTQARKIYVPDKELRRIEETYSTNVVTSSSPIVVGEQSIPSGTVEIIKDIVEYDQKNKYAWHQDWFDDVSNAKKKLRELIGRATRLVRIVDPYLGIREFQSFALATTNAQVTIQILSSAVYLKVKKKGHNNENGEELLNHLGGLSRSGKINQVDVRVMPGNKPEIHDRFLVIDDQVWVLGSSLNEFGSRGTVMVRLPYPDVILLNINRIWENSSEKLEKFVSSRK
;
A
#
# COMPACT_ATOMS: atom_id res chain seq x y z
N MET A 1 -51.46 21.22 -6.94
CA MET A 1 -50.09 20.76 -6.65
C MET A 1 -49.31 20.17 -7.84
N ARG A 2 -49.93 19.89 -9.01
CA ARG A 2 -49.25 19.38 -10.23
C ARG A 2 -48.23 20.31 -10.93
N LYS A 3 -47.99 21.53 -10.42
CA LYS A 3 -47.06 22.52 -10.99
C LYS A 3 -45.73 22.64 -10.24
N LEU A 4 -45.64 22.06 -9.04
CA LEU A 4 -44.40 22.01 -8.28
C LEU A 4 -43.74 20.69 -8.65
N HIS A 5 -42.63 20.74 -9.38
CA HIS A 5 -41.93 19.56 -9.89
C HIS A 5 -41.20 18.75 -8.79
N PHE A 6 -41.72 18.71 -7.54
CA PHE A 6 -41.19 17.94 -6.41
C PHE A 6 -42.28 17.66 -5.34
N ASP A 7 -42.07 16.63 -4.51
CA ASP A 7 -43.02 16.16 -3.49
C ASP A 7 -42.79 16.79 -2.11
N LEU A 8 -43.79 17.54 -1.63
CA LEU A 8 -43.76 18.27 -0.35
C LEU A 8 -43.97 17.36 0.87
N GLU A 9 -44.70 16.25 0.73
CA GLU A 9 -45.02 15.35 1.86
C GLU A 9 -43.80 14.51 2.30
N SER A 10 -42.83 14.35 1.40
CA SER A 10 -41.59 13.61 1.64
C SER A 10 -40.62 14.29 2.62
N ARG A 11 -40.87 15.54 3.05
CA ARG A 11 -39.91 16.36 3.82
C ARG A 11 -40.61 17.15 4.95
N PRO A 12 -40.61 16.62 6.19
CA PRO A 12 -41.33 17.20 7.34
C PRO A 12 -40.96 18.66 7.68
N ILE A 13 -39.74 19.09 7.32
CA ILE A 13 -39.24 20.43 7.61
C ILE A 13 -39.93 21.55 6.82
N HIS A 14 -40.73 21.22 5.82
CA HIS A 14 -41.48 22.19 5.01
C HIS A 14 -42.91 22.42 5.52
N ILE A 15 -43.32 21.77 6.61
CA ILE A 15 -44.64 21.97 7.22
C ILE A 15 -44.58 23.16 8.18
N GLY A 16 -45.36 24.22 7.91
CA GLY A 16 -45.46 25.41 8.75
C GLY A 16 -44.59 26.60 8.33
N SER A 17 -43.84 26.48 7.23
CA SER A 17 -42.99 27.54 6.66
C SER A 17 -43.32 27.76 5.19
N CYS A 18 -43.35 29.03 4.74
CA CYS A 18 -43.50 29.36 3.32
C CYS A 18 -42.11 29.49 2.68
N HIS A 19 -41.68 28.46 1.95
CA HIS A 19 -40.43 28.49 1.20
C HIS A 19 -40.73 28.64 -0.30
N LEU A 20 -40.26 29.73 -0.91
CA LEU A 20 -40.24 29.85 -2.37
C LEU A 20 -39.03 29.07 -2.89
N VAL A 21 -39.24 27.80 -3.22
CA VAL A 21 -38.27 27.00 -3.96
C VAL A 21 -38.59 27.17 -5.44
N LEU A 22 -37.74 27.89 -6.17
CA LEU A 22 -37.80 27.97 -7.63
C LEU A 22 -37.02 26.77 -8.19
N PRO A 23 -37.69 25.68 -8.60
CA PRO A 23 -36.98 24.54 -9.19
C PRO A 23 -36.34 24.97 -10.51
N ASN A 24 -35.28 24.26 -10.90
CA ASN A 24 -34.71 24.41 -12.24
C ASN A 24 -35.82 24.25 -13.30
N PRO A 25 -36.15 25.30 -14.07
CA PRO A 25 -37.28 25.26 -15.00
C PRO A 25 -36.89 24.73 -16.39
N LEU A 26 -35.62 24.41 -16.62
CA LEU A 26 -35.09 24.13 -17.96
C LEU A 26 -34.89 22.64 -18.23
N PHE A 27 -34.51 21.85 -17.23
CA PHE A 27 -34.30 20.41 -17.39
C PHE A 27 -34.60 19.61 -16.12
N SER A 28 -35.03 18.36 -16.30
CA SER A 28 -35.36 17.44 -15.20
C SER A 28 -34.18 16.60 -14.74
N ASN A 29 -33.24 16.31 -15.65
CA ASN A 29 -32.08 15.48 -15.36
C ASN A 29 -30.91 15.83 -16.28
N VAL A 30 -29.71 15.50 -15.83
CA VAL A 30 -28.51 15.57 -16.64
C VAL A 30 -27.64 14.34 -16.39
N GLY A 31 -27.31 13.65 -17.48
CA GLY A 31 -26.47 12.46 -17.48
C GLY A 31 -25.14 12.73 -18.16
N HIS A 32 -24.14 11.92 -17.85
CA HIS A 32 -22.86 11.96 -18.54
C HIS A 32 -22.27 10.56 -18.67
N HIS A 33 -21.50 10.35 -19.73
CA HIS A 33 -20.71 9.14 -19.93
C HIS A 33 -19.48 9.46 -20.79
N PHE A 34 -18.50 8.56 -20.76
CA PHE A 34 -17.36 8.60 -21.66
C PHE A 34 -17.57 7.67 -22.85
N ASP A 35 -16.88 7.96 -23.94
CA ASP A 35 -16.62 6.95 -24.98
C ASP A 35 -15.68 5.86 -24.47
N ALA A 36 -15.52 4.79 -25.26
CA ALA A 36 -14.73 3.61 -24.87
C ALA A 36 -13.26 3.96 -24.62
N ASP A 37 -12.68 4.88 -25.41
CA ASP A 37 -11.29 5.34 -25.24
C ASP A 37 -11.12 6.42 -24.17
N ARG A 38 -12.23 6.91 -23.60
CA ARG A 38 -12.31 7.92 -22.53
C ARG A 38 -11.65 9.25 -22.87
N THR A 39 -11.49 9.56 -24.15
CA THR A 39 -10.97 10.85 -24.59
C THR A 39 -12.08 11.87 -24.80
N ARG A 40 -13.35 11.43 -24.86
CA ARG A 40 -14.52 12.30 -24.99
C ARG A 40 -15.57 12.00 -23.95
N MET A 41 -16.09 13.07 -23.35
CA MET A 41 -17.23 13.02 -22.45
C MET A 41 -18.47 13.54 -23.16
N HIS A 42 -19.53 12.76 -23.11
CA HIS A 42 -20.85 13.13 -23.59
C HIS A 42 -21.72 13.53 -22.41
N ILE A 43 -22.28 14.74 -22.45
CA ILE A 43 -23.18 15.29 -21.45
C ILE A 43 -24.54 15.45 -22.10
N ARG A 44 -25.58 14.83 -21.52
CA ARG A 44 -26.93 14.84 -22.04
C ARG A 44 -27.90 15.43 -21.03
N LEU A 45 -28.60 16.48 -21.42
CA LEU A 45 -29.68 17.08 -20.66
C LEU A 45 -31.02 16.46 -21.09
N MET A 46 -31.94 16.35 -20.13
CA MET A 46 -33.34 16.03 -20.37
C MET A 46 -34.17 17.30 -20.20
N PRO A 47 -34.31 18.13 -21.25
CA PRO A 47 -35.01 19.40 -21.14
C PRO A 47 -36.52 19.20 -20.95
N PHE A 48 -37.18 20.16 -20.29
CA PHE A 48 -38.63 20.20 -20.27
C PHE A 48 -39.17 20.62 -21.65
N PRO A 49 -40.41 20.22 -22.01
CA PRO A 49 -41.03 20.65 -23.27
C PRO A 49 -41.04 22.18 -23.42
N GLY A 50 -40.50 22.68 -24.53
CA GLY A 50 -40.43 24.11 -24.83
C GLY A 50 -39.37 24.90 -24.05
N ALA A 51 -38.48 24.22 -23.31
CA ALA A 51 -37.37 24.89 -22.62
C ALA A 51 -36.35 25.45 -23.61
N ASP A 52 -35.93 26.70 -23.39
CA ASP A 52 -34.88 27.35 -24.16
C ASP A 52 -33.50 27.05 -23.57
N LEU A 53 -32.71 26.25 -24.29
CA LEU A 53 -31.36 25.84 -23.87
C LEU A 53 -30.27 26.81 -24.33
N SER A 54 -30.57 27.78 -25.20
CA SER A 54 -29.58 28.74 -25.73
C SER A 54 -28.93 29.60 -24.63
N THR A 55 -29.61 29.74 -23.49
CA THR A 55 -29.10 30.45 -22.31
C THR A 55 -28.16 29.62 -21.44
N LEU A 56 -27.99 28.32 -21.75
CA LEU A 56 -27.18 27.40 -20.98
C LEU A 56 -25.77 27.27 -21.54
N SER A 57 -24.83 27.12 -20.62
CA SER A 57 -23.46 26.72 -20.90
C SER A 57 -23.04 25.63 -19.93
N ILE A 58 -22.13 24.75 -20.37
CA ILE A 58 -21.45 23.79 -19.51
C ILE A 58 -20.05 24.31 -19.26
N ILE A 59 -19.64 24.29 -17.99
CA ILE A 59 -18.24 24.52 -17.59
C ILE A 59 -17.71 23.22 -17.03
N LEU A 60 -16.70 22.66 -17.67
CA LEU A 60 -16.09 21.41 -17.26
C LEU A 60 -14.63 21.64 -16.87
N ARG A 61 -14.19 21.02 -15.78
CA ARG A 61 -12.86 21.21 -15.19
C ARG A 61 -12.22 19.88 -14.85
N GLU A 62 -10.98 19.70 -15.30
CA GLU A 62 -10.12 18.63 -14.83
C GLU A 62 -9.31 19.08 -13.62
N PHE A 63 -9.39 18.32 -12.55
CA PHE A 63 -8.63 18.51 -11.32
C PHE A 63 -7.48 17.52 -11.31
N ARG A 64 -6.25 18.03 -11.19
CA ARG A 64 -5.02 17.25 -11.03
C ARG A 64 -4.35 17.58 -9.70
N PRO A 65 -3.45 16.72 -9.21
CA PRO A 65 -2.67 16.97 -8.00
C PRO A 65 -1.85 18.26 -8.06
N GLY A 66 -1.34 18.59 -9.24
CA GLY A 66 -0.58 19.83 -9.49
C GLY A 66 -1.44 21.05 -9.84
N GLY A 67 -2.77 20.97 -9.81
CA GLY A 67 -3.67 22.06 -10.18
C GLY A 67 -4.72 21.69 -11.23
N MET A 68 -5.27 22.67 -11.93
CA MET A 68 -6.24 22.41 -13.00
C MET A 68 -5.54 21.93 -14.27
N GLY A 69 -6.04 20.87 -14.90
CA GLY A 69 -5.51 20.32 -16.14
C GLY A 69 -6.05 21.05 -17.36
N GLN A 70 -7.33 20.82 -17.66
CA GLN A 70 -8.08 21.50 -18.72
C GLN A 70 -9.37 22.10 -18.15
N VAL A 71 -9.79 23.21 -18.75
CA VAL A 71 -11.09 23.83 -18.50
C VAL A 71 -11.77 24.04 -19.84
N HIS A 72 -12.98 23.51 -19.99
CA HIS A 72 -13.81 23.65 -21.18
C HIS A 72 -15.05 24.45 -20.84
N SER A 73 -15.43 25.37 -21.71
CA SER A 73 -16.71 26.07 -21.64
C SER A 73 -17.41 25.93 -22.99
N CYS A 74 -18.63 25.41 -22.97
CA CYS A 74 -19.40 25.12 -24.18
C CYS A 74 -20.82 25.66 -24.04
N SER A 75 -21.32 26.38 -25.03
CA SER A 75 -22.74 26.71 -25.14
C SER A 75 -23.55 25.44 -25.46
N LEU A 76 -24.80 25.38 -24.99
CA LEU A 76 -25.72 24.32 -25.39
C LEU A 76 -26.62 24.80 -26.53
N ASP A 77 -26.30 24.36 -27.74
CA ASP A 77 -27.19 24.53 -28.89
C ASP A 77 -28.21 23.38 -28.99
N ASN A 78 -27.87 22.23 -28.40
CA ASN A 78 -28.68 21.01 -28.35
C ASN A 78 -28.69 20.43 -26.93
N ASN A 79 -29.51 19.42 -26.69
CA ASN A 79 -29.57 18.70 -25.43
C ASN A 79 -28.39 17.73 -25.18
N VAL A 80 -27.42 17.66 -26.10
CA VAL A 80 -26.21 16.86 -25.98
C VAL A 80 -25.00 17.71 -26.31
N VAL A 81 -23.98 17.67 -25.45
CA VAL A 81 -22.67 18.27 -25.68
C VAL A 81 -21.61 17.19 -25.59
N THR A 82 -20.62 17.26 -26.49
CA THR A 82 -19.46 16.39 -26.47
C THR A 82 -18.22 17.24 -26.24
N VAL A 83 -17.45 16.90 -25.22
CA VAL A 83 -16.19 17.58 -24.87
C VAL A 83 -15.04 16.60 -25.07
N SER A 84 -14.01 17.00 -25.80
CA SER A 84 -12.82 16.18 -26.03
C SER A 84 -11.64 16.69 -25.20
N PHE A 85 -10.98 15.76 -24.51
CA PHE A 85 -9.77 16.04 -23.71
C PHE A 85 -8.49 15.64 -24.45
N GLY A 86 -8.59 14.73 -25.43
CA GLY A 86 -7.45 14.14 -26.13
C GLY A 86 -6.65 13.12 -25.31
N TYR A 87 -7.06 12.87 -24.06
CA TYR A 87 -6.51 11.86 -23.15
C TYR A 87 -7.58 11.50 -22.12
N ASP A 88 -7.32 10.46 -21.31
CA ASP A 88 -8.19 10.04 -20.21
C ASP A 88 -7.96 10.94 -18.97
N PRO A 89 -8.92 11.82 -18.61
CA PRO A 89 -8.72 12.83 -17.57
C PRO A 89 -8.71 12.25 -16.14
N TYR A 90 -8.00 12.89 -15.22
CA TYR A 90 -7.81 12.35 -13.85
C TYR A 90 -9.06 12.42 -12.97
N LYS A 91 -9.50 13.63 -12.60
CA LYS A 91 -10.76 13.89 -11.89
C LYS A 91 -11.51 14.99 -12.62
N LEU A 92 -12.81 14.81 -12.82
CA LEU A 92 -13.63 15.82 -13.48
C LEU A 92 -14.69 16.37 -12.54
N GLY A 93 -14.90 17.68 -12.60
CA GLY A 93 -16.08 18.34 -12.07
C GLY A 93 -16.66 19.26 -13.13
N TRP A 94 -17.97 19.46 -13.13
CA TRP A 94 -18.62 20.28 -14.14
C TRP A 94 -19.94 20.87 -13.66
N ASP A 95 -20.31 21.99 -14.27
CA ASP A 95 -21.52 22.74 -13.95
C ASP A 95 -22.37 22.96 -15.21
N VAL A 96 -23.68 23.07 -15.03
CA VAL A 96 -24.59 23.69 -16.01
C VAL A 96 -24.94 25.09 -15.50
N VAL A 97 -24.60 26.10 -16.28
CA VAL A 97 -24.77 27.51 -15.93
C VAL A 97 -25.72 28.17 -16.92
N CYS A 98 -26.75 28.83 -16.40
CA CYS A 98 -27.67 29.68 -17.16
C CYS A 98 -27.25 31.13 -17.01
N SER A 99 -27.11 31.85 -18.13
CA SER A 99 -26.75 33.28 -18.13
C SER A 99 -27.70 34.16 -17.31
N GLN A 100 -28.97 33.76 -17.19
CA GLN A 100 -30.00 34.49 -16.46
C GLN A 100 -30.18 34.03 -15.01
N ARG A 101 -29.85 32.77 -14.70
CA ARG A 101 -30.23 32.10 -13.42
C ARG A 101 -29.04 31.60 -12.61
N GLY A 102 -27.82 31.74 -13.12
CA GLY A 102 -26.61 31.21 -12.50
C GLY A 102 -26.48 29.70 -12.63
N VAL A 103 -25.83 29.06 -11.67
CA VAL A 103 -25.55 27.62 -11.67
C VAL A 103 -26.84 26.84 -11.38
N LEU A 104 -27.25 25.99 -12.32
CA LEU A 104 -28.44 25.15 -12.22
C LEU A 104 -28.13 23.70 -11.82
N PHE A 105 -26.88 23.26 -12.06
CA PHE A 105 -26.38 21.95 -11.68
C PHE A 105 -24.88 22.04 -11.45
N SER A 106 -24.38 21.30 -10.46
CA SER A 106 -22.94 21.18 -10.20
C SER A 106 -22.61 19.76 -9.75
N LEU A 107 -21.58 19.19 -10.38
CA LEU A 107 -20.95 17.95 -9.95
C LEU A 107 -19.51 18.25 -9.54
N GLY A 108 -19.20 17.97 -8.27
CA GLY A 108 -17.85 18.11 -7.74
C GLY A 108 -16.84 17.14 -8.38
N PRO A 109 -15.54 17.31 -8.11
CA PRO A 109 -14.48 16.47 -8.67
C PRO A 109 -14.69 14.98 -8.34
N SER A 110 -14.94 14.16 -9.36
CA SER A 110 -15.13 12.72 -9.21
C SER A 110 -14.24 11.92 -10.17
N MET A 111 -13.98 10.67 -9.79
CA MET A 111 -13.28 9.68 -10.62
C MET A 111 -14.27 8.71 -11.22
N PHE A 112 -13.98 8.22 -12.42
CA PHE A 112 -14.75 7.18 -13.08
C PHE A 112 -14.13 5.82 -12.80
N ILE A 113 -14.92 4.89 -12.25
CA ILE A 113 -14.48 3.51 -12.03
C ILE A 113 -14.14 2.89 -13.39
N ARG A 114 -12.95 2.27 -13.49
CA ARG A 114 -12.44 1.59 -14.70
C ARG A 114 -12.59 0.09 -14.59
N SER A 115 -12.01 -0.42 -13.54
CA SER A 115 -11.96 -1.83 -13.22
C SER A 115 -12.04 -2.01 -11.72
N VAL A 116 -12.52 -3.17 -11.31
CA VAL A 116 -12.44 -3.64 -9.93
C VAL A 116 -11.56 -4.87 -9.95
N HIS A 117 -10.52 -4.84 -9.12
CA HIS A 117 -9.57 -5.94 -8.97
C HIS A 117 -9.86 -6.68 -7.68
N PHE A 118 -10.20 -7.96 -7.77
CA PHE A 118 -10.40 -8.83 -6.61
C PHE A 118 -9.21 -9.77 -6.46
N ASN A 119 -8.58 -9.71 -5.28
CA ASN A 119 -7.51 -10.63 -4.88
C ASN A 119 -8.04 -11.56 -3.79
N LEU A 120 -8.22 -12.84 -4.13
CA LEU A 120 -8.61 -13.87 -3.17
C LEU A 120 -7.36 -14.62 -2.68
N GLY A 121 -7.09 -14.54 -1.39
CA GLY A 121 -6.05 -15.33 -0.72
C GLY A 121 -6.66 -16.58 -0.09
N ILE A 122 -6.20 -17.76 -0.48
CA ILE A 122 -6.64 -19.03 0.12
C ILE A 122 -5.63 -19.40 1.21
N VAL A 123 -6.08 -19.58 2.45
CA VAL A 123 -5.25 -20.16 3.51
C VAL A 123 -5.07 -21.64 3.22
N THR A 124 -3.85 -22.04 2.85
CA THR A 124 -3.55 -23.42 2.47
C THR A 124 -3.00 -24.24 3.64
N GLN A 125 -2.38 -23.59 4.63
CA GLN A 125 -1.77 -24.27 5.76
C GLN A 125 -1.65 -23.34 6.98
N ALA A 126 -1.77 -23.89 8.20
CA ALA A 126 -1.31 -23.22 9.41
C ALA A 126 0.07 -23.75 9.81
N ARG A 127 1.06 -22.86 9.95
CA ARG A 127 2.43 -23.19 10.38
C ARG A 127 2.58 -22.82 11.86
N LYS A 128 2.79 -23.83 12.71
CA LYS A 128 3.13 -23.64 14.13
C LYS A 128 4.65 -23.54 14.25
N ILE A 129 5.14 -22.47 14.87
CA ILE A 129 6.56 -22.12 14.97
C ILE A 129 6.94 -22.14 16.44
N TYR A 130 8.03 -22.86 16.73
CA TYR A 130 8.58 -23.00 18.08
C TYR A 130 9.83 -22.14 18.18
N VAL A 131 9.84 -21.22 19.13
CA VAL A 131 10.98 -20.33 19.41
C VAL A 131 11.70 -20.86 20.66
N PRO A 132 12.98 -21.22 20.54
CA PRO A 132 13.77 -21.66 21.67
C PRO A 132 14.20 -20.48 22.54
N ASP A 133 14.44 -20.76 23.82
CA ASP A 133 15.05 -19.83 24.78
C ASP A 133 16.51 -19.54 24.41
N LYS A 134 17.14 -18.55 25.05
CA LYS A 134 18.51 -18.08 24.80
C LYS A 134 19.54 -19.22 24.80
N GLU A 135 19.35 -20.25 25.63
CA GLU A 135 20.23 -21.42 25.71
C GLU A 135 19.95 -22.51 24.66
N LEU A 136 18.90 -22.36 23.83
CA LEU A 136 18.44 -23.34 22.84
C LEU A 136 18.02 -24.72 23.39
N ARG A 137 17.80 -24.83 24.70
CA ARG A 137 17.46 -26.09 25.39
C ARG A 137 15.97 -26.30 25.58
N ARG A 138 15.20 -25.23 25.70
CA ARG A 138 13.76 -25.24 26.00
C ARG A 138 13.03 -24.34 25.01
N ILE A 139 11.75 -24.64 24.78
CA ILE A 139 10.87 -23.78 24.00
C ILE A 139 10.44 -22.63 24.92
N GLU A 140 10.83 -21.40 24.56
CA GLU A 140 10.42 -20.17 25.26
C GLU A 140 9.01 -19.76 24.84
N GLU A 141 8.72 -19.90 23.54
CA GLU A 141 7.50 -19.37 22.96
C GLU A 141 7.04 -20.22 21.76
N THR A 142 5.74 -20.19 21.49
CA THR A 142 5.16 -20.82 20.30
C THR A 142 4.10 -19.90 19.70
N TYR A 143 4.10 -19.77 18.38
CA TYR A 143 3.08 -19.00 17.65
C TYR A 143 2.66 -19.71 16.36
N SER A 144 1.51 -19.31 15.81
CA SER A 144 1.01 -19.85 14.54
C SER A 144 0.90 -18.75 13.50
N THR A 145 1.29 -19.05 12.26
CA THR A 145 1.06 -18.19 11.10
C THR A 145 0.30 -18.95 10.02
N ASN A 146 -0.61 -18.27 9.33
CA ASN A 146 -1.37 -18.85 8.23
C ASN A 146 -0.60 -18.63 6.93
N VAL A 147 -0.34 -19.71 6.22
CA VAL A 147 0.25 -19.67 4.88
C VAL A 147 -0.87 -19.44 3.87
N VAL A 148 -0.79 -18.32 3.16
CA VAL A 148 -1.76 -17.91 2.15
C VAL A 148 -1.14 -18.07 0.77
N THR A 149 -1.88 -18.70 -0.13
CA THR A 149 -1.55 -18.69 -1.57
C THR A 149 -2.49 -17.72 -2.26
N SER A 150 -1.93 -16.73 -2.96
CA SER A 150 -2.71 -15.81 -3.78
C SER A 150 -3.24 -16.55 -5.01
N SER A 151 -4.55 -16.47 -5.22
CA SER A 151 -5.14 -16.80 -6.53
C SER A 151 -4.96 -15.64 -7.50
N SER A 152 -5.04 -15.93 -8.80
CA SER A 152 -4.94 -14.90 -9.84
C SER A 152 -5.96 -13.79 -9.62
N PRO A 153 -5.58 -12.52 -9.81
CA PRO A 153 -6.51 -11.40 -9.67
C PRO A 153 -7.67 -11.58 -10.65
N ILE A 154 -8.91 -11.49 -10.14
CA ILE A 154 -10.09 -11.36 -11.01
C ILE A 154 -10.23 -9.88 -11.33
N VAL A 155 -10.13 -9.54 -12.61
CA VAL A 155 -10.32 -8.18 -13.09
C VAL A 155 -11.66 -8.10 -13.80
N VAL A 156 -12.54 -7.24 -13.30
CA VAL A 156 -13.80 -6.90 -13.95
C VAL A 156 -13.70 -5.48 -14.48
N GLY A 157 -13.91 -5.29 -15.79
CA GLY A 157 -13.81 -4.00 -16.48
C GLY A 157 -12.70 -3.97 -17.54
N GLU A 158 -12.52 -2.81 -18.16
CA GLU A 158 -11.55 -2.61 -19.25
C GLU A 158 -10.18 -2.20 -18.71
N GLN A 159 -9.14 -2.93 -19.08
CA GLN A 159 -7.76 -2.51 -18.88
C GLN A 159 -7.36 -1.55 -19.99
N SER A 160 -7.42 -0.24 -19.71
CA SER A 160 -6.81 0.77 -20.58
C SER A 160 -5.35 0.93 -20.21
N ILE A 161 -4.45 0.96 -21.20
CA ILE A 161 -3.06 1.38 -21.04
C ILE A 161 -3.10 2.89 -20.76
N PRO A 162 -2.80 3.34 -19.53
CA PRO A 162 -2.86 4.76 -19.22
C PRO A 162 -1.86 5.52 -20.09
N SER A 163 -2.19 6.74 -20.50
CA SER A 163 -1.16 7.65 -21.02
C SER A 163 -0.10 7.86 -19.93
N GLY A 164 1.19 7.77 -20.26
CA GLY A 164 2.29 7.83 -19.28
C GLY A 164 2.23 9.04 -18.34
N THR A 165 1.71 10.18 -18.79
CA THR A 165 1.51 11.38 -17.97
C THR A 165 0.53 11.17 -16.81
N VAL A 166 -0.55 10.42 -17.03
CA VAL A 166 -1.56 10.12 -15.99
C VAL A 166 -1.02 9.11 -14.98
N GLU A 167 -0.20 8.16 -15.44
CA GLU A 167 0.51 7.21 -14.57
C GLU A 167 1.49 7.90 -13.64
N ILE A 168 2.34 8.79 -14.17
CA ILE A 168 3.29 9.56 -13.35
C ILE A 168 2.56 10.39 -12.30
N ILE A 169 1.47 11.05 -12.67
CA ILE A 169 0.67 11.84 -11.74
C ILE A 169 0.04 10.97 -10.64
N LYS A 170 -0.48 9.80 -10.99
CA LYS A 170 -1.02 8.84 -10.02
C LYS A 170 0.07 8.32 -9.09
N ASP A 171 1.22 7.96 -9.62
CA ASP A 171 2.36 7.44 -8.87
C ASP A 171 2.86 8.47 -7.85
N ILE A 172 3.03 9.73 -8.27
CA ILE A 172 3.42 10.83 -7.37
C ILE A 172 2.39 11.00 -6.24
N VAL A 173 1.09 10.95 -6.53
CA VAL A 173 0.04 11.09 -5.49
C VAL A 173 0.01 9.89 -4.57
N GLU A 174 0.09 8.68 -5.10
CA GLU A 174 0.06 7.47 -4.29
C GLU A 174 1.29 7.40 -3.39
N TYR A 175 2.47 7.73 -3.93
CA TYR A 175 3.70 7.85 -3.16
C TYR A 175 3.55 8.92 -2.08
N ASP A 176 3.08 10.12 -2.42
CA ASP A 176 2.91 11.23 -1.48
C ASP A 176 1.85 10.93 -0.41
N GLN A 177 0.71 10.32 -0.76
CA GLN A 177 -0.33 9.91 0.20
C GLN A 177 0.13 8.77 1.11
N LYS A 178 0.84 7.78 0.56
CA LYS A 178 1.41 6.66 1.34
C LYS A 178 2.47 7.14 2.33
N ASN A 179 3.12 8.29 2.08
CA ASN A 179 4.26 8.78 2.84
C ASN A 179 3.96 10.02 3.72
N LYS A 180 3.12 10.97 3.30
CA LYS A 180 2.85 12.22 4.05
C LYS A 180 2.08 12.02 5.35
N TYR A 181 1.16 11.06 5.41
CA TYR A 181 0.23 10.92 6.55
C TYR A 181 0.47 9.70 7.45
N ALA A 182 1.54 8.94 7.19
CA ALA A 182 1.75 7.63 7.79
C ALA A 182 3.01 7.58 8.66
N TRP A 183 3.16 8.53 9.57
CA TRP A 183 4.23 8.52 10.58
C TRP A 183 3.87 7.45 11.61
N HIS A 184 4.14 6.20 11.26
CA HIS A 184 3.90 5.09 12.17
C HIS A 184 5.08 5.03 13.13
N GLN A 185 4.82 5.50 14.35
CA GLN A 185 5.73 5.46 15.47
C GLN A 185 5.08 4.61 16.55
N ASP A 186 5.74 3.53 16.94
CA ASP A 186 5.31 2.67 18.03
C ASP A 186 6.39 2.69 19.12
N TRP A 187 5.98 2.88 20.38
CA TRP A 187 6.82 2.69 21.56
C TRP A 187 6.51 1.32 22.16
N PHE A 188 7.56 0.60 22.55
CA PHE A 188 7.43 -0.70 23.22
C PHE A 188 8.25 -0.73 24.51
N ASP A 189 7.59 -1.17 25.57
CA ASP A 189 8.17 -1.51 26.87
C ASP A 189 7.77 -2.93 27.33
N ASP A 190 7.08 -3.67 26.44
CA ASP A 190 6.70 -5.07 26.63
C ASP A 190 7.16 -5.94 25.44
N VAL A 191 7.95 -6.97 25.74
CA VAL A 191 8.53 -7.90 24.75
C VAL A 191 7.43 -8.63 23.97
N SER A 192 6.34 -9.02 24.64
CA SER A 192 5.27 -9.80 24.01
C SER A 192 4.54 -8.98 22.96
N ASN A 193 4.14 -7.76 23.31
CA ASN A 193 3.52 -6.79 22.41
C ASN A 193 4.45 -6.45 21.24
N ALA A 194 5.73 -6.15 21.54
CA ALA A 194 6.71 -5.82 20.52
C ALA A 194 6.89 -6.95 19.49
N LYS A 195 7.01 -8.20 19.98
CA LYS A 195 7.08 -9.39 19.12
C LYS A 195 5.82 -9.56 18.27
N LYS A 196 4.64 -9.46 18.88
CA LYS A 196 3.36 -9.59 18.18
C LYS A 196 3.26 -8.56 17.06
N LYS A 197 3.56 -7.29 17.35
CA LYS A 197 3.48 -6.20 16.37
C LYS A 197 4.46 -6.39 15.21
N LEU A 198 5.71 -6.77 15.48
CA LEU A 198 6.70 -7.07 14.44
C LEU A 198 6.25 -8.25 13.56
N ARG A 199 5.70 -9.31 14.15
CA ARG A 199 5.18 -10.47 13.39
C ARG A 199 3.98 -10.11 12.54
N GLU A 200 3.04 -9.33 13.06
CA GLU A 200 1.91 -8.82 12.29
C GLU A 200 2.37 -7.96 11.12
N LEU A 201 3.39 -7.14 11.34
CA LEU A 201 3.97 -6.27 10.33
C LEU A 201 4.66 -7.10 9.23
N ILE A 202 5.54 -8.05 9.59
CA ILE A 202 6.18 -9.01 8.68
C ILE A 202 5.15 -9.85 7.92
N GLY A 203 4.09 -10.27 8.61
CA GLY A 203 3.01 -11.09 8.04
C GLY A 203 2.22 -10.40 6.94
N ARG A 204 2.33 -9.07 6.79
CA ARG A 204 1.68 -8.29 5.71
C ARG A 204 2.51 -8.21 4.43
N ALA A 205 3.76 -8.64 4.46
CA ALA A 205 4.64 -8.56 3.30
C ALA A 205 4.07 -9.36 2.13
N THR A 206 4.18 -8.79 0.93
CA THR A 206 3.64 -9.39 -0.30
C THR A 206 4.74 -9.93 -1.22
N ARG A 207 5.93 -9.32 -1.18
CA ARG A 207 7.06 -9.63 -2.07
C ARG A 207 8.37 -9.87 -1.31
N LEU A 208 8.74 -8.97 -0.40
CA LEU A 208 10.07 -8.97 0.22
C LEU A 208 9.97 -8.65 1.71
N VAL A 209 10.68 -9.43 2.53
CA VAL A 209 11.05 -9.05 3.89
C VAL A 209 12.56 -9.05 3.96
N ARG A 210 13.17 -7.89 4.26
CA ARG A 210 14.59 -7.80 4.56
C ARG A 210 14.81 -7.40 6.00
N ILE A 211 15.52 -8.23 6.75
CA ILE A 211 15.91 -7.96 8.13
C ILE A 211 17.39 -7.62 8.14
N VAL A 212 17.71 -6.39 8.54
CA VAL A 212 19.07 -5.90 8.71
C VAL A 212 19.31 -5.73 10.20
N ASP A 213 20.04 -6.68 10.80
CA ASP A 213 20.39 -6.62 12.21
C ASP A 213 21.74 -7.33 12.42
N PRO A 214 22.79 -6.61 12.88
CA PRO A 214 24.10 -7.18 13.15
C PRO A 214 24.12 -8.38 14.10
N TYR A 215 23.10 -8.54 14.94
CA TYR A 215 23.05 -9.54 16.01
C TYR A 215 21.97 -10.61 15.79
N LEU A 216 21.52 -10.79 14.56
CA LEU A 216 20.51 -11.78 14.23
C LEU A 216 21.10 -13.19 14.13
N GLY A 217 20.51 -14.12 14.90
CA GLY A 217 20.76 -15.56 14.82
C GLY A 217 19.49 -16.39 14.65
N ILE A 218 19.59 -17.68 14.99
CA ILE A 218 18.49 -18.65 14.83
C ILE A 218 17.21 -18.25 15.60
N ARG A 219 17.36 -17.69 16.82
CA ARG A 219 16.22 -17.33 17.68
C ARG A 219 15.42 -16.19 17.06
N GLU A 220 16.09 -15.14 16.59
CA GLU A 220 15.46 -13.99 15.95
C GLU A 220 14.86 -14.40 14.59
N PHE A 221 15.55 -15.26 13.83
CA PHE A 221 15.02 -15.84 12.61
C PHE A 221 13.68 -16.56 12.84
N GLN A 222 13.61 -17.46 13.83
CA GLN A 222 12.37 -18.17 14.17
C GLN A 222 11.32 -17.24 14.78
N SER A 223 11.74 -16.26 15.59
CA SER A 223 10.85 -15.30 16.23
C SER A 223 10.15 -14.39 15.24
N PHE A 224 10.83 -13.99 14.16
CA PHE A 224 10.37 -12.90 13.31
C PHE A 224 10.28 -13.30 11.84
N ALA A 225 11.36 -13.80 11.25
CA ALA A 225 11.42 -14.04 9.81
C ALA A 225 10.36 -15.05 9.34
N LEU A 226 10.07 -16.08 10.14
CA LEU A 226 9.08 -17.10 9.81
C LEU A 226 7.62 -16.66 9.98
N ALA A 227 7.36 -15.42 10.43
CA ALA A 227 6.00 -14.87 10.56
C ALA A 227 5.34 -14.51 9.22
N THR A 228 6.08 -14.56 8.11
CA THR A 228 5.55 -14.34 6.76
C THR A 228 4.38 -15.26 6.47
N THR A 229 3.29 -14.68 5.95
CA THR A 229 2.06 -15.42 5.61
C THR A 229 2.06 -15.87 4.15
N ASN A 230 2.57 -15.06 3.23
CA ASN A 230 2.66 -15.43 1.82
C ASN A 230 3.92 -16.27 1.56
N ALA A 231 3.75 -17.48 1.03
CA ALA A 231 4.86 -18.40 0.73
C ALA A 231 5.81 -17.90 -0.38
N GLN A 232 5.35 -16.98 -1.23
CA GLN A 232 6.14 -16.40 -2.32
C GLN A 232 7.05 -15.25 -1.86
N VAL A 233 6.87 -14.74 -0.65
CA VAL A 233 7.71 -13.68 -0.10
C VAL A 233 9.15 -14.18 0.02
N THR A 234 10.09 -13.42 -0.53
CA THR A 234 11.51 -13.65 -0.31
C THR A 234 11.93 -13.04 1.03
N ILE A 235 12.62 -13.82 1.84
CA ILE A 235 13.20 -13.39 3.11
C ILE A 235 14.70 -13.17 2.89
N GLN A 236 15.16 -11.96 3.19
CA GLN A 236 16.56 -11.56 3.07
C GLN A 236 17.08 -11.14 4.43
N ILE A 237 18.24 -11.66 4.84
CA ILE A 237 18.79 -11.40 6.17
C ILE A 237 20.23 -10.95 6.04
N LEU A 238 20.53 -9.79 6.63
CA LEU A 238 21.87 -9.26 6.69
C LEU A 238 22.31 -9.19 8.16
N SER A 239 23.32 -9.99 8.51
CA SER A 239 23.88 -10.09 9.88
C SER A 239 25.39 -9.87 9.87
N SER A 240 26.00 -9.64 11.02
CA SER A 240 27.43 -9.34 11.12
C SER A 240 28.31 -10.58 11.21
N ALA A 241 29.50 -10.53 10.58
CA ALA A 241 30.48 -11.58 10.70
C ALA A 241 30.89 -11.86 12.14
N VAL A 242 31.02 -10.80 12.95
CA VAL A 242 31.43 -10.87 14.35
C VAL A 242 30.42 -11.68 15.17
N TYR A 243 29.13 -11.36 15.06
CA TYR A 243 28.11 -12.06 15.81
C TYR A 243 27.99 -13.53 15.40
N LEU A 244 28.08 -13.81 14.10
CA LEU A 244 27.98 -15.18 13.58
C LEU A 244 29.20 -16.04 13.92
N LYS A 245 30.36 -15.45 14.27
CA LYS A 245 31.56 -16.14 14.80
C LYS A 245 31.43 -16.52 16.28
N VAL A 246 30.46 -15.99 17.01
CA VAL A 246 30.36 -16.23 18.45
C VAL A 246 29.91 -17.66 18.71
N LYS A 247 30.68 -18.38 19.54
CA LYS A 247 30.26 -19.66 20.13
C LYS A 247 29.53 -19.39 21.44
N LYS A 248 28.33 -19.96 21.58
CA LYS A 248 27.59 -19.90 22.84
C LYS A 248 28.22 -20.81 23.88
N LYS A 249 28.18 -20.39 25.14
CA LYS A 249 28.70 -21.18 26.27
C LYS A 249 27.95 -22.52 26.35
N GLY A 250 28.68 -23.63 26.23
CA GLY A 250 28.11 -24.99 26.26
C GLY A 250 27.61 -25.52 24.91
N HIS A 251 27.87 -24.82 23.81
CA HIS A 251 27.59 -25.28 22.44
C HIS A 251 28.90 -25.41 21.66
N ASN A 252 28.99 -26.43 20.80
CA ASN A 252 30.18 -26.66 19.98
C ASN A 252 30.21 -25.80 18.70
N ASN A 253 29.03 -25.34 18.27
CA ASN A 253 28.84 -24.64 17.01
C ASN A 253 28.87 -23.11 17.20
N GLU A 254 29.32 -22.41 16.16
CA GLU A 254 29.14 -20.96 16.07
C GLU A 254 27.68 -20.60 15.73
N ASN A 255 27.23 -19.39 16.08
CA ASN A 255 25.90 -18.89 15.71
C ASN A 255 25.59 -19.03 14.21
N GLY A 256 26.59 -18.82 13.34
CA GLY A 256 26.45 -19.00 11.89
C GLY A 256 26.22 -20.45 11.47
N GLU A 257 26.90 -21.40 12.11
CA GLU A 257 26.71 -22.83 11.86
C GLU A 257 25.33 -23.31 12.32
N GLU A 258 24.87 -22.85 13.49
CA GLU A 258 23.52 -23.15 13.98
C GLU A 258 22.45 -22.64 13.02
N LEU A 259 22.58 -21.39 12.56
CA LEU A 259 21.64 -20.80 11.61
C LEU A 259 21.65 -21.55 10.28
N LEU A 260 22.82 -21.87 9.73
CA LEU A 260 22.96 -22.61 8.47
C LEU A 260 22.33 -24.00 8.56
N ASN A 261 22.62 -24.74 9.63
CA ASN A 261 22.04 -26.07 9.87
C ASN A 261 20.51 -25.99 9.96
N HIS A 262 19.97 -24.96 10.61
CA HIS A 262 18.54 -24.76 10.71
C HIS A 262 17.89 -24.47 9.35
N LEU A 263 18.49 -23.58 8.55
CA LEU A 263 18.02 -23.27 7.20
C LEU A 263 18.04 -24.52 6.31
N GLY A 264 19.12 -25.31 6.35
CA GLY A 264 19.22 -26.57 5.62
C GLY A 264 18.13 -27.58 6.02
N GLY A 265 17.75 -27.63 7.30
CA GLY A 265 16.62 -28.43 7.78
C GLY A 265 15.27 -27.96 7.23
N LEU A 266 15.06 -26.64 7.14
CA LEU A 266 13.82 -26.07 6.62
C LEU A 266 13.69 -26.23 5.10
N SER A 267 14.76 -26.03 4.33
CA SER A 267 14.74 -26.22 2.87
C SER A 267 14.35 -27.65 2.48
N ARG A 268 14.81 -28.66 3.23
CA ARG A 268 14.45 -30.08 2.98
C ARG A 268 12.96 -30.38 3.22
N SER A 269 12.28 -29.57 4.03
CA SER A 269 10.85 -29.73 4.29
C SER A 269 9.95 -29.21 3.16
N GLY A 270 10.51 -28.50 2.17
CA GLY A 270 9.83 -28.07 0.95
C GLY A 270 8.69 -27.06 1.12
N LYS A 271 8.49 -26.50 2.33
CA LYS A 271 7.30 -25.72 2.70
C LYS A 271 7.61 -24.35 3.28
N ILE A 272 8.73 -23.75 2.90
CA ILE A 272 9.12 -22.42 3.39
C ILE A 272 9.41 -21.43 2.27
N ASN A 273 9.29 -20.16 2.63
CA ASN A 273 9.74 -19.02 1.84
C ASN A 273 11.19 -19.19 1.38
N GLN A 274 11.54 -18.58 0.26
CA GLN A 274 12.94 -18.45 -0.14
C GLN A 274 13.66 -17.58 0.90
N VAL A 275 14.68 -18.13 1.56
CA VAL A 275 15.52 -17.41 2.52
C VAL A 275 16.92 -17.24 1.94
N ASP A 276 17.41 -16.00 1.87
CA ASP A 276 18.81 -15.67 1.56
C ASP A 276 19.41 -14.99 2.79
N VAL A 277 20.57 -15.47 3.23
CA VAL A 277 21.31 -14.89 4.36
C VAL A 277 22.69 -14.49 3.89
N ARG A 278 22.99 -13.20 4.01
CA ARG A 278 24.30 -12.62 3.67
C ARG A 278 24.97 -12.08 4.91
N VAL A 279 26.29 -12.06 4.88
CA VAL A 279 27.09 -11.63 6.02
C VAL A 279 27.88 -10.38 5.70
N MET A 280 27.75 -9.37 6.56
CA MET A 280 28.60 -8.18 6.51
C MET A 280 30.00 -8.55 7.01
N PRO A 281 31.03 -8.46 6.16
CA PRO A 281 32.38 -8.88 6.51
C PRO A 281 33.05 -7.93 7.51
N GLY A 282 34.19 -8.36 8.04
CA GLY A 282 35.03 -7.55 8.94
C GLY A 282 34.60 -7.57 10.41
N ASN A 283 35.36 -6.83 11.23
CA ASN A 283 35.14 -6.75 12.68
C ASN A 283 34.14 -5.65 13.08
N LYS A 284 33.68 -4.83 12.12
CA LYS A 284 32.64 -3.82 12.30
C LYS A 284 31.66 -3.98 11.14
N PRO A 285 30.37 -4.21 11.42
CA PRO A 285 29.38 -4.32 10.34
C PRO A 285 29.24 -2.98 9.62
N GLU A 286 29.08 -3.02 8.30
CA GLU A 286 28.88 -1.80 7.49
C GLU A 286 27.59 -1.07 7.88
N ILE A 287 26.55 -1.82 8.25
CA ILE A 287 25.33 -1.29 8.86
C ILE A 287 25.33 -1.65 10.34
N HIS A 288 25.42 -0.63 11.20
CA HIS A 288 25.24 -0.82 12.63
C HIS A 288 23.76 -0.81 13.04
N ASP A 289 22.96 0.05 12.40
CA ASP A 289 21.56 0.25 12.77
C ASP A 289 20.67 -0.90 12.30
N ARG A 290 19.46 -0.97 12.87
CA ARG A 290 18.52 -2.06 12.60
C ARG A 290 17.41 -1.58 11.72
N PHE A 291 17.24 -2.27 10.61
CA PHE A 291 16.21 -1.97 9.64
C PHE A 291 15.35 -3.19 9.37
N LEU A 292 14.06 -2.96 9.27
CA LEU A 292 13.11 -3.92 8.73
C LEU A 292 12.55 -3.33 7.45
N VAL A 293 12.85 -3.96 6.31
CA VAL A 293 12.29 -3.60 5.01
C VAL A 293 11.16 -4.57 4.69
N ILE A 294 9.97 -4.04 4.42
CA ILE A 294 8.80 -4.82 4.00
C ILE A 294 8.32 -4.22 2.70
N ASP A 295 8.47 -5.01 1.65
CA ASP A 295 8.29 -4.59 0.27
C ASP A 295 9.15 -3.34 -0.03
N ASP A 296 8.54 -2.15 -0.08
CA ASP A 296 9.22 -0.86 -0.33
C ASP A 296 9.23 0.07 0.88
N GLN A 297 8.73 -0.41 2.03
CA GLN A 297 8.70 0.35 3.27
C GLN A 297 9.89 0.00 4.16
N VAL A 298 10.54 1.01 4.72
CA VAL A 298 11.65 0.83 5.65
C VAL A 298 11.25 1.30 7.03
N TRP A 299 11.51 0.44 8.02
CA TRP A 299 11.32 0.72 9.44
C TRP A 299 12.67 0.71 10.14
N VAL A 300 12.91 1.72 10.98
CA VAL A 300 14.06 1.77 11.89
C VAL A 300 13.64 1.20 13.23
N LEU A 301 14.47 0.33 13.79
CA LEU A 301 14.28 -0.25 15.12
C LEU A 301 15.30 0.36 16.09
N GLY A 302 14.82 0.88 17.21
CA GLY A 302 15.65 1.50 18.25
C GLY A 302 16.54 0.53 19.02
N SER A 303 16.33 -0.78 18.86
CA SER A 303 17.15 -1.82 19.46
C SER A 303 17.24 -3.04 18.54
N SER A 304 18.21 -3.90 18.83
CA SER A 304 18.34 -5.21 18.18
C SER A 304 17.11 -6.08 18.46
N LEU A 305 16.77 -6.96 17.52
CA LEU A 305 15.63 -7.86 17.60
C LEU A 305 15.72 -8.82 18.80
N ASN A 306 16.94 -9.12 19.25
CA ASN A 306 17.19 -9.97 20.42
C ASN A 306 16.72 -9.35 21.75
N GLU A 307 16.61 -8.02 21.82
CA GLU A 307 16.30 -7.21 23.01
C GLU A 307 15.07 -6.31 22.80
N PHE A 308 14.41 -6.43 21.64
CA PHE A 308 13.32 -5.54 21.25
C PHE A 308 12.11 -5.67 22.20
N GLY A 309 11.72 -4.55 22.81
CA GLY A 309 10.67 -4.46 23.82
C GLY A 309 11.09 -4.88 25.24
N SER A 310 12.35 -5.29 25.46
CA SER A 310 12.84 -5.63 26.81
C SER A 310 13.07 -4.41 27.70
N ARG A 311 13.24 -3.26 27.05
CA ARG A 311 13.32 -1.91 27.60
C ARG A 311 12.59 -1.00 26.61
N GLY A 312 12.29 0.22 27.05
CA GLY A 312 11.72 1.26 26.19
C GLY A 312 12.47 1.38 24.87
N THR A 313 11.81 0.99 23.77
CA THR A 313 12.36 1.01 22.41
C THR A 313 11.31 1.55 21.45
N VAL A 314 11.76 2.10 20.34
CA VAL A 314 10.91 2.73 19.33
C VAL A 314 11.05 2.00 18.00
N MET A 315 9.94 1.90 17.29
CA MET A 315 9.93 1.57 15.87
C MET A 315 9.34 2.74 15.09
N VAL A 316 10.03 3.18 14.04
CA VAL A 316 9.58 4.29 13.19
C VAL A 316 9.60 3.87 11.73
N ARG A 317 8.49 4.06 11.02
CA ARG A 317 8.47 3.99 9.56
C ARG A 317 9.10 5.24 8.96
N LEU A 318 10.07 5.05 8.06
CA LEU A 318 10.70 6.15 7.34
C LEU A 318 9.79 6.69 6.24
N PRO A 319 9.53 8.01 6.17
CA PRO A 319 8.65 8.60 5.16
C PRO A 319 9.29 8.67 3.77
N TYR A 320 10.62 8.79 3.69
CA TYR A 320 11.37 8.86 2.43
C TYR A 320 12.54 7.87 2.47
N PRO A 321 12.26 6.56 2.32
CA PRO A 321 13.26 5.52 2.58
C PRO A 321 14.29 5.37 1.46
N ASP A 322 14.14 6.03 0.31
CA ASP A 322 14.87 5.71 -0.93
C ASP A 322 16.39 5.71 -0.76
N VAL A 323 16.95 6.73 -0.10
CA VAL A 323 18.40 6.81 0.15
C VAL A 323 18.88 5.68 1.06
N ILE A 324 18.07 5.32 2.07
CA ILE A 324 18.39 4.23 2.99
C ILE A 324 18.30 2.89 2.26
N LEU A 325 17.22 2.68 1.49
CA LEU A 325 16.99 1.47 0.71
C LEU A 325 18.09 1.25 -0.33
N LEU A 326 18.52 2.32 -1.02
CA LEU A 326 19.64 2.29 -1.97
C LEU A 326 20.93 1.81 -1.29
N ASN A 327 21.24 2.34 -0.11
CA ASN A 327 22.43 1.93 0.65
C ASN A 327 22.32 0.49 1.15
N ILE A 328 21.17 0.09 1.69
CA ILE A 328 20.93 -1.30 2.10
C ILE A 328 21.06 -2.25 0.91
N ASN A 329 20.52 -1.89 -0.27
CA ASN A 329 20.64 -2.69 -1.50
C ASN A 329 22.09 -2.80 -1.95
N ARG A 330 22.82 -1.68 -2.00
CA ARG A 330 24.26 -1.66 -2.33
C ARG A 330 25.05 -2.59 -1.41
N ILE A 331 24.80 -2.52 -0.10
CA ILE A 331 25.48 -3.36 0.89
C ILE A 331 25.06 -4.81 0.74
N TRP A 332 23.78 -5.08 0.50
CA TRP A 332 23.28 -6.42 0.22
C TRP A 332 23.98 -7.05 -0.97
N GLU A 333 24.05 -6.33 -2.09
CA GLU A 333 24.70 -6.75 -3.33
C GLU A 333 26.21 -6.96 -3.14
N ASN A 334 26.87 -6.03 -2.43
CA ASN A 334 28.31 -6.08 -2.15
C ASN A 334 28.69 -7.06 -1.03
N SER A 335 27.75 -7.46 -0.18
CA SER A 335 27.96 -8.52 0.82
C SER A 335 28.12 -9.84 0.08
N SER A 336 29.34 -10.07 -0.39
CA SER A 336 29.69 -11.11 -1.35
C SER A 336 29.62 -12.52 -0.77
N GLU A 337 29.53 -12.65 0.56
CA GLU A 337 29.57 -13.94 1.23
C GLU A 337 28.18 -14.32 1.74
N LYS A 338 27.56 -15.28 1.04
CA LYS A 338 26.42 -16.04 1.55
C LYS A 338 26.83 -16.82 2.80
N LEU A 339 25.88 -17.05 3.70
CA LEU A 339 26.11 -17.77 4.95
C LEU A 339 26.79 -19.13 4.75
N GLU A 340 26.41 -19.89 3.71
CA GLU A 340 27.03 -21.18 3.37
C GLU A 340 28.53 -21.04 3.14
N LYS A 341 28.91 -20.08 2.29
CA LYS A 341 30.30 -19.82 1.93
C LYS A 341 31.10 -19.35 3.15
N PHE A 342 30.51 -18.45 3.92
CA PHE A 342 31.05 -17.88 5.15
C PHE A 342 31.34 -18.92 6.24
N VAL A 343 30.44 -19.90 6.41
CA VAL A 343 30.66 -21.00 7.35
C VAL A 343 31.73 -21.96 6.81
N SER A 344 31.71 -22.24 5.50
CA SER A 344 32.69 -23.16 4.88
C SER A 344 34.12 -22.63 4.83
N SER A 345 34.32 -21.31 4.69
CA SER A 345 35.65 -20.68 4.59
C SER A 345 36.43 -20.63 5.91
N ARG A 346 35.85 -21.17 6.99
CA ARG A 346 36.39 -21.17 8.36
C ARG A 346 36.71 -22.54 8.92
N LYS A 347 36.25 -23.59 8.26
CA LYS A 347 36.66 -24.96 8.53
C LYS A 347 38.00 -25.20 7.85
#